data_AF-A0A833TGX4-F1
#
_entry.id   AF-A0A833TGX4-F1
#
_cell.length_a   1.000
_cell.length_b   1.000
_cell.length_c   1.000
_cell.angle_alpha   90.00
_cell.angle_beta   90.00
_cell.angle_gamma   90.00
#
_symmetry.space_group_name_H-M   'P 1'
#
loop_
_entity.id
_entity.type
_entity.pdbx_description
1 polymer ?
#
loop_
_entity_poly.entity_id
_entity_poly.type
_entity_poly.pdbx_seq_one_letter_code
_entity_poly.pdbx_strand_id
1 'polypeptide(L)'
;MGNGGLYQKTAKEVALPYTIVEDFTKELYPNTARADVQVKQIVRRYVEGDRDVIIWVAHLTPTEIKHKMLRGLTYNLRGQVVIKRSPRSTPEYTVVQQCSLIYLDEEARLRHDPSSLRALTNFLVIHAASRIAKARLKPLHFLRLIFDLF
;
A
#
# COMPACT_ATOMS: atom_id res chain seq x y z
N MET A 1 11.84 -13.69 -0.72
CA MET A 1 12.38 -12.92 -1.86
C MET A 1 11.34 -11.90 -2.28
N GLY A 2 11.72 -10.63 -2.44
CA GLY A 2 10.84 -9.46 -2.51
C GLY A 2 10.16 -9.30 -3.86
N ASN A 3 8.94 -8.77 -3.89
CA ASN A 3 8.17 -8.64 -5.12
C ASN A 3 8.26 -7.21 -5.68
N GLY A 4 9.51 -6.79 -5.91
CA GLY A 4 9.90 -5.61 -6.67
C GLY A 4 10.82 -4.63 -5.93
N GLY A 5 11.74 -4.04 -6.69
CA GLY A 5 12.75 -3.07 -6.22
C GLY A 5 12.21 -1.66 -6.00
N LEU A 6 12.81 -0.94 -5.04
CA LEU A 6 12.64 0.51 -4.87
C LEU A 6 13.72 1.20 -5.71
N TYR A 7 13.34 2.01 -6.69
CA TYR A 7 14.29 2.64 -7.61
C TYR A 7 14.74 4.02 -7.16
N GLN A 8 13.79 4.80 -6.63
CA GLN A 8 14.02 6.18 -6.21
C GLN A 8 13.08 6.49 -5.06
N LYS A 9 13.58 7.20 -4.05
CA LYS A 9 12.80 7.64 -2.90
C LYS A 9 13.23 9.04 -2.50
N THR A 10 12.25 9.91 -2.31
CA THR A 10 12.44 11.26 -1.81
C THR A 10 11.47 11.46 -0.67
N ALA A 11 12.01 11.56 0.55
CA ALA A 11 11.24 11.95 1.72
C ALA A 11 11.25 13.47 1.87
N LYS A 12 10.10 14.04 2.18
CA LYS A 12 9.98 15.46 2.53
C LYS A 12 10.04 15.55 4.04
N GLU A 13 10.99 16.34 4.56
CA GLU A 13 10.96 16.70 5.97
C GLU A 13 9.74 17.57 6.24
N VAL A 14 8.91 17.11 7.16
CA VAL A 14 7.72 17.85 7.59
C VAL A 14 7.82 18.00 9.10
N ALA A 15 7.62 19.22 9.60
CA ALA A 15 7.63 19.54 11.03
C ALA A 15 6.38 18.99 11.79
N LEU A 16 5.77 17.92 11.29
CA LEU A 16 4.62 17.26 11.89
C LEU A 16 5.06 15.94 12.50
N PRO A 17 4.86 15.73 13.82
CA PRO A 17 5.28 14.50 14.48
C PRO A 17 4.53 13.30 13.89
N TYR A 18 5.23 12.17 13.84
CA TYR A 18 4.71 10.88 13.37
C TYR A 18 4.05 10.92 11.98
N THR A 19 4.44 11.88 11.15
CA THR A 19 3.93 12.08 9.80
C THR A 19 5.06 11.92 8.81
N ILE A 20 4.81 11.17 7.75
CA ILE A 20 5.79 10.87 6.72
C ILE A 20 5.18 11.21 5.37
N VAL A 21 5.90 12.01 4.58
CA VAL A 21 5.48 12.44 3.24
C VAL A 21 6.57 12.07 2.27
N GLU A 22 6.23 11.27 1.27
CA GLU A 22 7.24 10.69 0.38
C GLU A 22 6.75 10.53 -1.04
N ASP A 23 7.68 10.66 -1.96
CA ASP A 23 7.53 10.37 -3.37
C ASP A 23 8.56 9.30 -3.74
N PHE A 24 8.14 8.16 -4.28
CA PHE A 24 9.05 7.07 -4.65
C PHE A 24 8.56 6.28 -5.86
N THR A 25 9.47 5.57 -6.52
CA THR A 25 9.14 4.65 -7.62
C THR A 25 9.48 3.23 -7.21
N LYS A 26 8.52 2.33 -7.38
CA LYS A 26 8.64 0.93 -6.98
C LYS A 26 8.11 -0.01 -8.04
N GLU A 27 8.85 -1.08 -8.25
CA GLU A 27 8.38 -2.23 -9.00
C GLU A 27 7.38 -3.02 -8.14
N LEU A 28 6.26 -3.42 -8.72
CA LEU A 28 5.28 -4.33 -8.17
C LEU A 28 5.30 -5.61 -8.99
N TYR A 29 5.53 -6.74 -8.33
CA TYR A 29 5.56 -8.05 -8.99
C TYR A 29 4.52 -9.03 -8.44
N PRO A 30 3.20 -8.81 -8.64
CA PRO A 30 2.21 -9.83 -8.31
C PRO A 30 2.19 -10.97 -9.35
N ASN A 31 2.52 -12.19 -8.89
CA ASN A 31 2.60 -13.40 -9.70
C ASN A 31 3.56 -13.27 -10.90
N THR A 32 3.03 -13.28 -12.13
CA THR A 32 3.77 -13.15 -13.40
C THR A 32 3.63 -11.76 -14.02
N ALA A 33 2.98 -10.83 -13.32
CA ALA A 33 2.81 -9.45 -13.76
C ALA A 33 3.87 -8.57 -13.10
N ARG A 34 4.53 -7.73 -13.89
CA ARG A 34 5.41 -6.67 -13.42
C ARG A 34 4.76 -5.33 -13.70
N ALA A 35 4.87 -4.40 -12.75
CA ALA A 35 4.51 -3.02 -12.95
C ALA A 35 5.46 -2.05 -12.24
N ASP A 36 6.00 -1.06 -12.93
CA ASP A 36 6.69 0.05 -12.27
C ASP A 36 5.67 1.11 -11.91
N VAL A 37 5.67 1.55 -10.65
CA VAL A 37 4.65 2.47 -10.12
C VAL A 37 5.33 3.60 -9.38
N GLN A 38 5.07 4.82 -9.82
CA GLN A 38 5.37 6.02 -9.05
C GLN A 38 4.29 6.20 -8.00
N VAL A 39 4.71 6.46 -6.76
CA VAL A 39 3.85 6.61 -5.59
C VAL A 39 4.16 7.93 -4.93
N LYS A 40 3.12 8.69 -4.63
CA LYS A 40 3.17 9.84 -3.73
C LYS A 40 2.30 9.51 -2.53
N GLN A 41 2.84 9.53 -1.32
CA GLN A 41 2.10 9.11 -0.14
C GLN A 41 2.28 10.03 1.06
N ILE A 42 1.28 9.98 1.93
CA ILE A 42 1.31 10.53 3.28
C ILE A 42 0.90 9.41 4.23
N VAL A 43 1.72 9.18 5.25
CA VAL A 43 1.46 8.22 6.32
C VAL A 43 1.47 8.99 7.64
N ARG A 44 0.52 8.69 8.52
CA ARG A 44 0.48 9.28 9.86
C ARG A 44 0.08 8.27 10.91
N ARG A 45 0.79 8.27 12.04
CA ARG A 45 0.45 7.50 13.23
C ARG A 45 -0.23 8.40 14.26
N TYR A 46 -1.28 7.87 14.87
CA TYR A 46 -1.98 8.41 16.03
C TYR A 46 -1.82 7.42 17.18
N VAL A 47 -1.33 7.92 18.31
CA VAL A 47 -1.20 7.15 19.53
C VAL A 47 -2.45 7.43 20.36
N GLU A 48 -3.26 6.40 20.57
CA GLU A 48 -4.42 6.43 21.45
C GLU A 48 -4.13 5.60 22.71
N GLY A 49 -4.97 5.71 23.74
CA GLY A 49 -4.66 5.15 25.07
C GLY A 49 -4.34 3.64 25.07
N ASP A 50 -5.08 2.85 24.30
CA ASP A 50 -4.97 1.38 24.25
C ASP A 50 -4.56 0.84 22.87
N ARG A 51 -4.30 1.73 21.91
CA ARG A 51 -4.07 1.35 20.50
C ARG A 51 -3.27 2.39 19.73
N ASP A 52 -2.60 1.92 18.69
CA ASP A 52 -2.01 2.75 17.65
C ASP A 52 -2.87 2.69 16.40
N VAL A 53 -3.15 3.85 15.81
CA VAL A 53 -3.85 3.95 14.52
C VAL A 53 -2.90 4.57 13.51
N ILE A 54 -2.59 3.84 12.45
CA ILE A 54 -1.79 4.32 11.33
C ILE A 54 -2.72 4.50 10.14
N ILE A 55 -2.78 5.71 9.58
CA ILE A 55 -3.50 5.98 8.34
C ILE A 55 -2.53 6.28 7.22
N TRP A 56 -2.92 5.96 5.99
CA TRP A 56 -2.20 6.40 4.81
C TRP A 56 -3.13 6.80 3.69
N VAL A 57 -2.66 7.75 2.88
CA VAL A 57 -3.23 8.14 1.60
C VAL A 57 -2.10 8.12 0.59
N ALA A 58 -2.31 7.47 -0.54
CA ALA A 58 -1.33 7.41 -1.62
C ALA A 58 -2.00 7.64 -2.97
N HIS A 59 -1.30 8.34 -3.85
CA HIS A 59 -1.58 8.48 -5.27
C HIS A 59 -0.56 7.65 -6.05
N LEU A 60 -1.03 6.83 -6.98
CA LEU A 60 -0.21 5.86 -7.69
C LEU A 60 -0.38 6.04 -9.20
N THR A 61 0.75 6.14 -9.88
CA THR A 61 0.86 6.31 -11.33
C THR A 61 1.70 5.16 -11.88
N PRO A 62 1.09 4.12 -12.46
CA PRO A 62 1.81 3.06 -13.14
C PRO A 62 2.50 3.57 -14.42
N THR A 63 3.76 3.22 -14.58
CA THR A 63 4.58 3.58 -15.73
C THR A 63 4.52 2.48 -16.81
N GLU A 64 4.46 1.20 -16.42
CA GLU A 64 4.39 0.04 -17.32
C GLU A 64 3.69 -1.14 -16.63
N ILE A 65 2.88 -1.97 -17.33
CA ILE A 65 2.42 -3.28 -16.83
C ILE A 65 2.59 -4.35 -17.95
N LYS A 66 3.36 -5.41 -17.71
CA LYS A 66 3.56 -6.54 -18.68
C LYS A 66 3.85 -6.08 -20.13
N HIS A 67 4.75 -5.12 -20.33
CA HIS A 67 5.08 -4.56 -21.66
C HIS A 67 3.93 -3.86 -22.39
N LYS A 68 2.78 -3.65 -21.71
CA LYS A 68 1.71 -2.77 -22.16
C LYS A 68 1.70 -1.53 -21.28
N MET A 69 1.87 -0.40 -21.93
CA MET A 69 1.80 0.91 -21.30
C MET A 69 0.34 1.20 -20.93
N LEU A 70 0.00 1.18 -19.64
CA LEU A 70 -1.27 1.72 -19.16
C LEU A 70 -1.13 3.24 -18.96
N ARG A 71 -0.71 3.96 -20.01
CA ARG A 71 -0.52 5.42 -19.93
C ARG A 71 -1.85 6.08 -19.54
N GLY A 72 -1.78 6.99 -18.58
CA GLY A 72 -2.94 7.76 -18.11
C GLY A 72 -3.81 7.03 -17.08
N LEU A 73 -3.41 5.84 -16.65
CA LEU A 73 -4.02 5.17 -15.53
C LEU A 73 -3.47 5.73 -14.22
N THR A 74 -4.33 6.26 -13.37
CA THR A 74 -3.99 6.67 -12.01
C THR A 74 -5.00 6.06 -11.06
N TYR A 75 -4.51 5.70 -9.87
CA TYR A 75 -5.39 5.24 -8.81
C TYR A 75 -4.88 5.73 -7.47
N ASN A 76 -5.78 5.74 -6.52
CA ASN A 76 -5.48 6.17 -5.18
C ASN A 76 -5.75 5.03 -4.21
N LEU A 77 -4.94 4.99 -3.17
CA LEU A 77 -5.06 4.06 -2.06
C LEU A 77 -5.29 4.87 -0.79
N ARG A 78 -6.31 4.49 -0.02
CA ARG A 78 -6.46 4.91 1.37
C ARG A 78 -6.44 3.67 2.23
N GLY A 79 -5.96 3.79 3.44
CA GLY A 79 -6.08 2.69 4.38
C GLY A 79 -5.72 3.08 5.78
N GLN A 80 -6.03 2.14 6.67
CA GLN A 80 -5.73 2.25 8.06
C GLN A 80 -5.31 0.90 8.63
N VAL A 81 -4.46 0.97 9.64
CA VAL A 81 -4.08 -0.15 10.48
C VAL A 81 -4.31 0.25 11.92
N VAL A 82 -5.02 -0.59 12.66
CA VAL A 82 -5.20 -0.49 14.10
C VAL A 82 -4.42 -1.60 14.77
N ILE A 83 -3.53 -1.22 15.67
CA ILE A 83 -2.69 -2.13 16.45
C ILE A 83 -3.12 -1.97 17.90
N LYS A 84 -3.58 -3.05 18.53
CA LYS A 84 -4.06 -3.02 19.91
C LYS A 84 -3.74 -4.32 20.62
N ARG A 85 -3.72 -4.28 21.95
CA ARG A 85 -3.59 -5.52 22.75
C ARG A 85 -4.83 -6.40 22.58
N SER A 86 -4.64 -7.71 22.59
CA SER A 86 -5.74 -8.67 22.63
C SER A 86 -6.32 -8.73 24.04
N PRO A 87 -7.62 -8.42 24.25
CA PRO A 87 -8.22 -8.44 25.58
C PRO A 87 -8.48 -9.87 26.12
N ARG A 88 -8.31 -10.90 25.30
CA ARG A 88 -8.72 -12.29 25.60
C ARG A 88 -7.59 -13.30 25.59
N SER A 89 -6.34 -12.87 25.63
CA SER A 89 -5.22 -13.78 25.43
C SER A 89 -4.21 -13.80 26.56
N THR A 90 -3.89 -15.01 27.01
CA THR A 90 -2.73 -15.36 27.84
C THR A 90 -1.95 -16.45 27.09
N PRO A 91 -0.71 -16.21 26.61
CA PRO A 91 0.14 -15.01 26.76
C PRO A 91 -0.40 -13.76 26.03
N GLU A 92 0.22 -12.57 26.23
CA GLU A 92 -0.19 -11.32 25.59
C GLU A 92 0.03 -11.36 24.06
N TYR A 93 -1.04 -11.25 23.27
CA TYR A 93 -0.96 -11.08 21.82
C TYR A 93 -1.36 -9.67 21.40
N THR A 94 -0.80 -9.21 20.27
CA THR A 94 -1.20 -7.98 19.60
C THR A 94 -2.18 -8.30 18.47
N VAL A 95 -3.31 -7.62 18.43
CA VAL A 95 -4.27 -7.66 17.34
C VAL A 95 -3.93 -6.55 16.35
N VAL A 96 -3.82 -6.94 15.08
CA VAL A 96 -3.60 -6.03 13.96
C VAL A 96 -4.81 -6.11 13.04
N GLN A 97 -5.49 -4.98 12.85
CA GLN A 97 -6.65 -4.87 11.96
C GLN A 97 -6.30 -3.90 10.84
N GLN A 98 -6.32 -4.37 9.60
CA GLN A 98 -6.05 -3.56 8.42
C GLN A 98 -7.32 -3.38 7.59
N CYS A 99 -7.56 -2.16 7.12
CA CYS A 99 -8.55 -1.85 6.08
C CYS A 99 -7.89 -1.01 4.98
N SER A 100 -8.27 -1.25 3.73
CA SER A 100 -7.73 -0.53 2.59
C SER A 100 -8.80 -0.35 1.52
N LEU A 101 -8.87 0.85 0.96
CA LEU A 101 -9.77 1.24 -0.11
C LEU A 101 -8.94 1.68 -1.32
N ILE A 102 -9.27 1.12 -2.48
CA ILE A 102 -8.67 1.49 -3.76
C ILE A 102 -9.75 2.15 -4.61
N TYR A 103 -9.46 3.34 -5.13
CA TYR A 103 -10.33 4.05 -6.06
C TYR A 103 -9.56 4.44 -7.31
N LEU A 104 -10.11 4.06 -8.46
CA LEU A 104 -9.61 4.48 -9.77
C LEU A 104 -10.09 5.90 -10.03
N ASP A 105 -9.23 6.71 -10.65
CA ASP A 105 -9.62 8.04 -11.12
C ASP A 105 -10.79 7.94 -12.10
N GLU A 106 -11.72 8.90 -12.06
CA GLU A 106 -12.91 8.90 -12.90
C GLU A 106 -12.52 8.98 -14.38
N GLU A 107 -11.52 9.78 -14.71
CA GLU A 107 -10.95 9.84 -16.06
C GLU A 107 -10.35 8.49 -16.50
N ALA A 108 -9.71 7.77 -15.58
CA ALA A 108 -9.18 6.45 -15.86
C ALA A 108 -10.31 5.43 -16.15
N ARG A 109 -11.45 5.55 -15.46
CA ARG A 109 -12.63 4.68 -15.72
C ARG A 109 -13.26 4.96 -17.08
N LEU A 110 -13.21 6.19 -17.57
CA LEU A 110 -13.74 6.59 -18.87
C LEU A 110 -12.81 6.26 -20.03
N ARG A 111 -11.48 6.30 -19.81
CA ARG A 111 -10.47 6.07 -20.84
C ARG A 111 -10.18 4.60 -21.17
N HIS A 112 -10.54 3.67 -20.27
CA HIS A 112 -10.18 2.26 -20.41
C HIS A 112 -11.39 1.37 -20.63
N ASP A 113 -11.26 0.41 -21.54
CA ASP A 113 -12.29 -0.58 -21.81
C ASP A 113 -12.52 -1.50 -20.59
N PRO A 114 -13.71 -2.13 -20.47
CA PRO A 114 -14.04 -2.99 -19.33
C PRO A 114 -13.07 -4.15 -19.09
N SER A 115 -12.40 -4.68 -20.13
CA SER A 115 -11.45 -5.78 -19.97
C SER A 115 -10.14 -5.30 -19.35
N SER A 116 -9.66 -4.11 -19.73
CA SER A 116 -8.49 -3.46 -19.12
C SER A 116 -8.75 -3.12 -17.64
N LEU A 117 -9.91 -2.57 -17.31
CA LEU A 117 -10.31 -2.27 -15.93
C LEU A 117 -10.39 -3.54 -15.07
N ARG A 118 -10.88 -4.65 -15.63
CA ARG A 118 -10.92 -5.95 -14.95
C ARG A 118 -9.51 -6.49 -14.67
N ALA A 119 -8.63 -6.44 -15.67
CA ALA A 119 -7.25 -6.90 -15.52
C ALA A 119 -6.51 -6.10 -14.42
N LEU A 120 -6.70 -4.78 -14.41
CA LEU A 120 -6.17 -3.90 -13.36
C LEU A 120 -6.74 -4.23 -11.98
N THR A 121 -8.05 -4.36 -11.87
CA THR A 121 -8.71 -4.70 -10.59
C THR A 121 -8.16 -6.02 -10.05
N ASN A 122 -8.03 -7.04 -10.90
CA ASN A 122 -7.44 -8.32 -10.51
C ASN A 122 -5.99 -8.18 -10.05
N PHE A 123 -5.17 -7.41 -10.78
CA PHE A 123 -3.79 -7.13 -10.39
C PHE A 123 -3.72 -6.50 -8.98
N LEU A 124 -4.54 -5.48 -8.74
CA LEU A 124 -4.57 -4.74 -7.47
C LEU A 124 -5.06 -5.61 -6.32
N VAL A 125 -6.11 -6.41 -6.53
CA VAL A 125 -6.64 -7.35 -5.53
C VAL A 125 -5.62 -8.43 -5.17
N ILE A 126 -4.98 -9.04 -6.17
CA ILE A 126 -3.93 -10.06 -5.95
C ILE A 126 -2.75 -9.46 -5.20
N HIS A 127 -2.32 -8.26 -5.58
CA HIS A 127 -1.25 -7.55 -4.89
C HIS A 127 -1.61 -7.26 -3.42
N ALA A 128 -2.82 -6.75 -3.15
CA ALA A 128 -3.30 -6.47 -1.80
C ALA A 128 -3.40 -7.74 -0.94
N ALA A 129 -3.98 -8.82 -1.48
CA ALA A 129 -4.08 -10.11 -0.80
C ALA A 129 -2.71 -10.68 -0.46
N SER A 130 -1.74 -10.58 -1.38
CA SER A 130 -0.35 -11.03 -1.15
C SER A 130 0.32 -10.27 0.00
N ARG A 131 0.02 -8.98 0.18
CA ARG A 131 0.52 -8.19 1.32
C ARG A 131 -0.05 -8.68 2.65
N ILE A 132 -1.36 -8.94 2.70
CA ILE A 132 -2.04 -9.43 3.92
C ILE A 132 -1.56 -10.84 4.29
N ALA A 133 -1.35 -11.72 3.30
CA ALA A 133 -0.82 -13.06 3.56
C ALA A 133 0.59 -13.03 4.17
N LYS A 134 1.46 -12.12 3.69
CA LYS A 134 2.82 -11.95 4.22
C LYS A 134 2.83 -11.37 5.65
N ALA A 135 1.86 -10.51 5.98
CA ALA A 135 1.68 -9.95 7.32
C ALA A 135 1.53 -11.03 8.41
N ARG A 136 0.82 -12.12 8.09
CA ARG A 136 0.55 -13.22 9.03
C ARG A 136 1.80 -14.00 9.43
N LEU A 137 2.83 -14.02 8.58
CA LEU A 137 4.02 -14.85 8.79
C LEU A 137 5.07 -14.17 9.67
N LYS A 138 5.03 -12.83 9.82
CA LYS A 138 6.02 -12.06 10.59
C LYS A 138 5.39 -10.75 11.15
N PRO A 139 4.84 -10.75 12.38
CA PRO A 139 4.16 -9.58 12.96
C PRO A 139 5.07 -8.36 13.14
N LEU A 140 6.33 -8.53 13.53
CA LEU A 140 7.32 -7.44 13.56
C LEU A 140 7.68 -6.93 12.17
N HIS A 141 7.57 -7.77 11.13
CA HIS A 141 7.70 -7.32 9.75
C HIS A 141 6.43 -6.64 9.23
N PHE A 142 5.30 -6.68 9.94
CA PHE A 142 4.07 -6.00 9.49
C PHE A 142 4.13 -4.50 9.78
N LEU A 143 4.61 -4.11 10.98
CA LEU A 143 5.05 -2.72 11.18
C LEU A 143 6.15 -2.42 10.17
N ARG A 144 7.20 -3.24 10.03
CA ARG A 144 8.17 -3.12 8.94
C ARG A 144 7.61 -3.27 7.51
N LEU A 145 6.33 -3.56 7.24
CA LEU A 145 5.75 -3.56 5.88
C LEU A 145 4.91 -2.30 5.62
N ILE A 146 4.48 -1.68 6.71
CA ILE A 146 3.93 -0.33 6.77
C ILE A 146 5.10 0.69 6.77
N PHE A 147 6.23 0.33 7.40
CA PHE A 147 7.44 1.13 7.59
C PHE A 147 8.61 0.73 6.66
N ASP A 148 8.79 -0.47 6.11
CA ASP A 148 9.78 -0.79 5.03
C ASP A 148 9.15 -0.70 3.63
N LEU A 149 8.09 0.08 3.52
CA LEU A 149 7.96 0.97 2.37
C LEU A 149 8.75 2.29 2.59
N PHE A 150 9.64 2.32 3.59
CA PHE A 150 10.82 3.18 3.62
C PHE A 150 12.07 2.49 3.09
#